data_AF-V4HCZ6-F1
#
_entry.id   AF-V4HCZ6-F1
#
_cell.length_a   1.000
_cell.length_b   1.000
_cell.length_c   1.000
_cell.angle_alpha   90.00
_cell.angle_beta   90.00
_cell.angle_gamma   90.00
#
_symmetry.space_group_name_H-M   'P 1'
#
loop_
_entity.id
_entity.type
_entity.pdbx_description
1 polymer ?
#
loop_
_entity_poly.entity_id
_entity_poly.type
_entity_poly.pdbx_seq_one_letter_code
_entity_poly.pdbx_strand_id
1 'polypeptide(L)'
;MKYLISIFILISTFAVQAEVTCKGKIIKLVKWTDKNQAAIYLDNTNTRWILLPDDQTSLSMALTAYASGKEVALYWRDRDVTSCSAGWEHYRKLNGYFLIQ
;
A
#
# COMPACT_ATOMS: atom_id res chain seq x y z
N MET A 1 -25.72 -41.20 24.77
CA MET A 1 -26.13 -39.96 24.07
C MET A 1 -25.61 -38.70 24.80
N LYS A 2 -24.31 -38.63 25.13
CA LYS A 2 -23.73 -37.56 25.96
C LYS A 2 -22.42 -36.95 25.43
N TYR A 3 -21.91 -37.41 24.29
CA TYR A 3 -20.61 -36.97 23.74
C TYR A 3 -20.71 -36.34 22.33
N LEU A 4 -21.92 -36.09 21.83
CA LEU A 4 -22.13 -35.55 20.47
C LEU A 4 -22.14 -34.01 20.41
N ILE A 5 -22.03 -33.30 21.53
CA ILE A 5 -22.12 -31.83 21.57
C ILE A 5 -20.72 -31.16 21.68
N SER A 6 -19.65 -31.90 21.94
CA SER A 6 -18.32 -31.34 22.19
C SER A 6 -17.43 -31.18 20.95
N ILE A 7 -17.90 -31.50 19.73
CA ILE A 7 -17.11 -31.47 18.47
C ILE A 7 -17.67 -30.40 17.52
N PHE A 8 -17.89 -29.17 18.02
CA PHE A 8 -18.27 -28.04 17.16
C PHE A 8 -17.67 -26.69 17.64
N ILE A 9 -16.46 -26.72 18.22
CA ILE A 9 -15.74 -25.52 18.69
C ILE A 9 -14.28 -25.56 18.22
N LEU A 10 -14.01 -25.84 16.95
CA LEU A 10 -12.62 -25.90 16.47
C LEU A 10 -12.35 -25.31 15.08
N ILE A 11 -13.31 -24.64 14.45
CA ILE A 11 -13.07 -24.02 13.13
C ILE A 11 -13.72 -22.64 13.05
N SER A 12 -13.26 -21.72 13.89
CA SER A 12 -13.46 -20.28 13.68
C SER A 12 -12.12 -19.56 13.83
N THR A 13 -11.12 -19.97 13.03
CA THR A 13 -9.94 -19.14 12.81
C THR A 13 -10.36 -17.97 11.92
N PHE A 14 -10.73 -16.85 12.56
CA PHE A 14 -10.92 -15.57 11.89
C PHE A 14 -9.63 -15.21 11.13
N ALA A 15 -9.70 -15.05 9.82
CA ALA A 15 -8.60 -14.50 9.04
C ALA A 15 -8.47 -13.02 9.40
N VAL A 16 -7.57 -12.68 10.32
CA VAL A 16 -7.19 -11.29 10.59
C VAL A 16 -6.51 -10.76 9.34
N GLN A 17 -7.22 -9.95 8.55
CA GLN A 17 -6.63 -9.20 7.43
C GLN A 17 -5.89 -8.01 8.04
N ALA A 18 -4.57 -8.08 8.08
CA ALA A 18 -3.76 -6.94 8.49
C ALA A 18 -3.79 -5.91 7.35
N GLU A 19 -4.56 -4.85 7.52
CA GLU A 19 -4.52 -3.69 6.63
C GLU A 19 -3.19 -2.95 6.83
N VAL A 20 -2.44 -2.76 5.74
CA VAL A 20 -1.12 -2.12 5.80
C VAL A 20 -1.24 -0.66 5.40
N THR A 21 -0.86 0.24 6.30
CA THR A 21 -0.72 1.67 6.02
C THR A 21 0.74 2.10 6.12
N CYS A 22 1.28 2.57 5.01
CA CYS A 22 2.66 3.04 4.92
C CYS A 22 2.71 4.56 4.97
N LYS A 23 3.33 5.08 6.02
CA LYS A 23 3.51 6.51 6.23
C LYS A 23 4.95 6.92 5.97
N GLY A 24 5.19 7.92 5.16
CA GLY A 24 6.55 8.38 4.86
C GLY A 24 6.57 9.56 3.91
N LYS A 25 7.74 10.14 3.68
CA LYS A 25 7.91 11.23 2.71
C LYS A 25 8.24 10.67 1.35
N ILE A 26 7.66 11.24 0.30
CA ILE A 26 8.09 10.97 -1.07
C ILE A 26 9.46 11.62 -1.24
N ILE A 27 10.49 10.80 -1.43
CA ILE A 27 11.87 11.29 -1.65
C ILE A 27 12.32 11.14 -3.10
N LYS A 28 11.60 10.35 -3.91
CA LYS A 28 11.79 10.26 -5.36
C LYS A 28 10.45 10.06 -6.07
N LEU A 29 10.32 10.65 -7.24
CA LEU A 29 9.16 10.52 -8.13
C LEU A 29 9.66 10.37 -9.56
N VAL A 30 9.06 9.47 -10.33
CA VAL A 30 9.38 9.25 -11.74
C VAL A 30 8.10 9.14 -12.56
N LYS A 31 8.09 9.76 -13.74
CA LYS A 31 7.05 9.65 -14.77
C LYS A 31 7.74 9.27 -16.08
N TRP A 32 7.35 8.16 -16.66
CA TRP A 32 7.87 7.75 -17.96
C TRP A 32 7.13 8.45 -19.11
N THR A 33 7.81 8.67 -20.23
CA THR A 33 7.24 9.32 -21.43
C THR A 33 6.51 8.33 -22.34
N ASP A 34 6.95 7.06 -22.33
CA ASP A 34 6.39 5.96 -23.13
C ASP A 34 5.16 5.29 -22.47
N LYS A 35 4.92 5.57 -21.19
CA LYS A 35 3.80 5.00 -20.41
C LYS A 35 3.08 6.09 -19.66
N ASN A 36 1.75 6.02 -19.56
CA ASN A 36 1.00 6.95 -18.70
C ASN A 36 1.11 6.63 -17.20
N GLN A 37 2.22 6.04 -16.76
CA GLN A 37 2.43 5.58 -15.39
C GLN A 37 3.49 6.42 -14.70
N ALA A 38 3.28 6.65 -13.41
CA ALA A 38 4.25 7.27 -12.51
C ALA A 38 4.49 6.36 -11.30
N ALA A 39 5.68 6.49 -10.71
CA ALA A 39 6.03 5.80 -9.48
C ALA A 39 6.57 6.76 -8.43
N ILE A 40 6.33 6.42 -7.17
CA ILE A 40 6.87 7.13 -6.01
C ILE A 40 7.75 6.20 -5.18
N TYR A 41 8.72 6.80 -4.49
CA TYR A 41 9.59 6.15 -3.54
C TYR A 41 9.47 6.87 -2.20
N LEU A 42 9.06 6.14 -1.16
CA LEU A 42 9.01 6.66 0.21
C LEU A 42 10.34 6.42 0.92
N ASP A 43 10.67 7.28 1.87
CA ASP A 43 11.85 7.13 2.74
C ASP A 43 11.91 5.79 3.51
N ASN A 44 10.77 5.16 3.78
CA ASN A 44 10.68 3.96 4.62
C ASN A 44 10.33 2.65 3.89
N THR A 45 10.23 2.63 2.56
CA THR A 45 9.81 1.42 1.82
C THR A 45 10.93 0.40 1.55
N ASN A 46 12.14 0.64 2.07
CA ASN A 46 13.32 -0.23 1.92
C ASN A 46 13.48 -0.77 0.49
N THR A 47 13.66 0.14 -0.48
CA THR A 47 13.99 -0.11 -1.90
C THR A 47 12.83 -0.42 -2.86
N ARG A 48 11.57 -0.39 -2.44
CA ARG A 48 10.43 -0.65 -3.33
C ARG A 48 9.77 0.64 -3.85
N TRP A 49 9.64 0.73 -5.17
CA TRP A 49 8.81 1.72 -5.84
C TRP A 49 7.34 1.30 -5.83
N ILE A 50 6.46 2.29 -5.76
CA ILE A 50 5.01 2.13 -5.77
C ILE A 50 4.48 2.83 -7.01
N LEU A 51 3.80 2.09 -7.90
CA LEU A 51 3.14 2.67 -9.05
C LEU A 51 1.86 3.36 -8.59
N LEU A 52 1.69 4.62 -9.02
CA LEU A 52 0.46 5.34 -8.83
C LEU A 52 -0.64 4.80 -9.75
N PRO A 53 -1.91 4.94 -9.38
CA PRO A 53 -3.01 4.79 -10.32
C PRO A 53 -2.79 5.67 -11.56
N ASP A 54 -3.27 5.18 -12.72
CA ASP A 54 -3.07 5.82 -14.02
C ASP A 54 -4.12 6.92 -14.21
N ASP A 55 -4.01 7.96 -13.38
CA ASP A 55 -4.87 9.14 -13.42
C ASP A 55 -4.09 10.40 -13.02
N GLN A 56 -4.51 11.54 -13.57
CA GLN A 56 -3.82 12.82 -13.37
C GLN A 56 -3.96 13.36 -11.93
N THR A 57 -5.02 12.97 -11.21
CA THR A 57 -5.25 13.41 -9.83
C THR A 57 -4.22 12.78 -8.91
N SER A 58 -4.01 11.45 -9.00
CA SER A 58 -2.99 10.72 -8.26
C SER A 58 -1.58 11.29 -8.49
N LEU A 59 -1.23 11.59 -9.75
CA LEU A 59 0.05 12.22 -10.07
C LEU A 59 0.17 13.63 -9.45
N SER A 60 -0.87 14.45 -9.58
CA SER A 60 -0.88 15.82 -9.03
C SER A 60 -0.74 15.84 -7.51
N MET A 61 -1.41 14.91 -6.83
CA MET A 61 -1.30 14.73 -5.38
C MET A 61 0.12 14.31 -4.98
N ALA A 62 0.72 13.34 -5.69
CA ALA A 62 2.09 12.92 -5.43
C ALA A 62 3.12 14.04 -5.67
N LEU A 63 2.97 14.81 -6.75
CA LEU A 63 3.81 15.98 -7.03
C LEU A 63 3.69 17.05 -5.93
N THR A 64 2.47 17.30 -5.45
CA THR A 64 2.22 18.25 -4.36
C THR A 64 2.89 17.81 -3.06
N ALA A 65 2.76 16.53 -2.70
CA ALA A 65 3.41 15.97 -1.52
C ALA A 65 4.94 16.02 -1.65
N TYR A 66 5.49 15.68 -2.81
CA TYR A 66 6.92 15.75 -3.09
C TYR A 66 7.46 17.18 -2.97
N ALA A 67 6.81 18.15 -3.62
CA ALA A 67 7.23 19.55 -3.60
C ALA A 67 7.10 20.20 -2.21
N SER A 68 6.07 19.83 -1.44
CA SER A 68 5.86 20.36 -0.08
C SER A 68 6.69 19.65 1.00
N GLY A 69 7.27 18.48 0.70
CA GLY A 69 7.99 17.67 1.69
C GLY A 69 7.10 17.13 2.82
N LYS A 70 5.79 17.14 2.63
CA LYS A 70 4.78 16.60 3.55
C LYS A 70 4.84 15.08 3.60
N GLU A 71 4.49 14.53 4.75
CA GLU A 71 4.31 13.08 4.89
C GLU A 71 3.05 12.65 4.12
N VAL A 72 3.10 11.47 3.53
CA VAL A 72 1.95 10.82 2.91
C VAL A 72 1.63 9.53 3.66
N ALA A 73 0.36 9.13 3.65
CA ALA A 73 -0.03 7.78 4.05
C ALA A 73 -0.64 7.03 2.86
N LEU A 74 -0.10 5.83 2.61
CA LEU A 74 -0.54 4.91 1.59
C LEU A 74 -1.22 3.73 2.26
N TYR A 75 -2.52 3.60 2.03
CA TYR A 75 -3.27 2.46 2.51
C TYR A 75 -3.36 1.40 1.42
N TRP A 76 -3.03 0.16 1.79
CA TRP A 76 -3.11 -1.00 0.92
C TRP A 76 -4.31 -1.87 1.28
N ARG A 77 -5.16 -2.13 0.29
CA ARG A 77 -6.29 -3.06 0.39
C ARG A 77 -5.91 -4.51 0.04
N ASP A 78 -4.75 -4.67 -0.59
CA ASP A 78 -4.25 -5.96 -1.06
C ASP A 78 -3.80 -6.85 0.12
N ARG A 79 -4.23 -8.12 0.12
CA ARG A 79 -3.93 -9.07 1.22
C ARG A 79 -2.50 -9.58 1.23
N ASP A 80 -1.85 -9.55 0.08
CA ASP A 80 -0.46 -9.99 -0.09
C ASP A 80 0.54 -8.87 0.22
N VAL A 81 0.08 -7.64 0.47
CA VAL A 81 0.89 -6.57 1.03
C VAL A 81 0.91 -6.72 2.55
N THR A 82 2.04 -7.16 3.08
CA THR A 82 2.17 -7.53 4.51
C THR A 82 3.01 -6.58 5.36
N SER A 83 3.82 -5.73 4.73
CA SER A 83 4.65 -4.73 5.41
C SER A 83 5.09 -3.62 4.46
N CYS A 84 5.41 -2.44 4.99
CA CYS A 84 5.86 -1.29 4.20
C CYS A 84 7.26 -1.43 3.60
N SER A 85 8.08 -2.28 4.20
CA SER A 85 9.47 -2.53 3.81
C SER A 85 9.57 -3.89 3.13
N ALA A 86 9.35 -3.91 1.82
CA ALA A 86 9.45 -5.11 0.97
C ALA A 86 8.38 -6.20 1.18
N GLY A 87 7.18 -5.84 1.67
CA GLY A 87 6.03 -6.75 1.69
C GLY A 87 5.35 -6.98 0.33
N TRP A 88 5.93 -6.51 -0.78
CA TRP A 88 5.35 -6.59 -2.13
C TRP A 88 6.40 -6.52 -3.25
N GLU A 89 5.98 -6.86 -4.47
CA GLU A 89 6.81 -6.84 -5.68
C GLU A 89 7.27 -5.42 -6.08
N HIS A 90 8.42 -5.30 -6.75
CA HIS A 90 8.90 -3.99 -7.17
C HIS A 90 7.96 -3.38 -8.22
N TYR A 91 7.68 -2.07 -8.14
CA TYR A 91 6.68 -1.39 -8.97
C TYR A 91 5.26 -1.96 -8.82
N ARG A 92 4.86 -2.30 -7.60
CA ARG A 92 3.47 -2.64 -7.27
C ARG A 92 2.55 -1.44 -7.48
N LYS A 93 1.46 -1.62 -8.23
CA LYS A 93 0.39 -0.61 -8.35
C LYS A 93 -0.36 -0.48 -7.03
N LEU A 94 -0.50 0.74 -6.55
CA LEU A 94 -1.29 1.03 -5.35
C LEU A 94 -2.76 0.66 -5.58
N ASN A 95 -3.27 -0.23 -4.73
CA ASN A 95 -4.69 -0.57 -4.64
C ASN A 95 -5.18 -0.20 -3.23
N GLY A 96 -5.86 0.94 -3.12
CA GLY A 96 -6.28 1.52 -1.86
C GLY A 96 -6.39 3.03 -1.97
N TYR A 97 -5.92 3.77 -0.96
CA TYR A 97 -5.95 5.23 -0.97
C TYR A 97 -4.60 5.87 -0.63
N PHE A 98 -4.44 7.10 -1.10
CA PHE A 98 -3.30 7.97 -0.88
C PHE A 98 -3.82 9.24 -0.18
N LEU A 99 -3.15 9.67 0.89
CA LEU A 99 -3.45 10.95 1.55
C LEU A 99 -2.17 11.73 1.82
N ILE A 100 -2.28 13.06 1.79
CA ILE A 100 -1.23 14.01 2.17
C ILE A 100 -1.55 14.53 3.57
N GLN A 101 -0.58 14.52 4.49
CA GLN A 101 -0.72 15.07 5.84
C GLN A 101 -0.36 16.56 5.88
#